data_AF-A0AAV4QGW4-F1
#
_entry.id   AF-A0AAV4QGW4-F1
#
_cell.length_a   1.000
_cell.length_b   1.000
_cell.length_c   1.000
_cell.angle_alpha   90.00
_cell.angle_beta   90.00
_cell.angle_gamma   90.00
#
_symmetry.space_group_name_H-M   'P 1'
#
loop_
_entity.id
_entity.type
_entity.pdbx_description
1 polymer ?
#
loop_
_entity_poly.entity_id
_entity_poly.type
_entity_poly.pdbx_seq_one_letter_code
_entity_poly.pdbx_strand_id
1 'polypeptide(L)'
;MYVHLEQKTNFEEEENFLISRIQSTSETDPVQSKCWQLFAKSLYPQSPTIIHQLYKEAYKEKDLNESSQYFGQLIEKLPDSVSEELKSIVEALHSNSESFIKEIFDHLPDTVKCKVMLMATSNAPCIAAHCELVLLFLKQMPYPKLHEHVYNVIDSLLSAEEASKIPIPVNYYRKMLVCDALPLILQMSQFDYKPEFMLKLLQKAVEFYITCIFKPSTSDFEIINSVNLSSKGPNKNWEPLLKLFETVAIRYRWNNPEMYGSEFNEKSLFQLLSVLKKKNEILKHMIENNTTIPEDIPGIAEAFFCLCLTFFYYFESFARHIFHKNTSNLFEGHSSYFLMEGISVPQNCCLKKLGPELKHEEKGIYYF
;
A
#
# COMPACT_ATOMS: atom_id res chain seq x y z
N MET A 1 38.38 -7.09 -36.48
CA MET A 1 36.98 -7.52 -36.30
C MET A 1 36.84 -9.05 -36.33
N TYR A 2 37.38 -9.75 -37.33
CA TYR A 2 37.39 -11.23 -37.38
C TYR A 2 38.22 -11.92 -36.27
N VAL A 3 39.42 -11.42 -35.96
CA VAL A 3 40.29 -12.01 -34.92
C VAL A 3 39.68 -11.93 -33.50
N HIS A 4 38.89 -10.91 -33.21
CA HIS A 4 38.18 -10.79 -31.92
C HIS A 4 36.97 -11.73 -31.82
N LEU A 5 36.36 -12.11 -32.95
CA LEU A 5 35.26 -13.07 -32.97
C LEU A 5 35.79 -14.49 -32.78
N GLU A 6 36.88 -14.87 -33.45
CA GLU A 6 37.53 -16.19 -33.28
C GLU A 6 38.10 -16.41 -31.87
N GLN A 7 38.67 -15.38 -31.25
CA GLN A 7 39.12 -15.47 -29.86
C GLN A 7 37.94 -15.66 -28.90
N LYS A 8 36.84 -14.94 -29.12
CA LYS A 8 35.64 -15.03 -28.27
C LYS A 8 34.97 -16.40 -28.37
N THR A 9 34.91 -17.01 -29.55
CA THR A 9 34.37 -18.37 -29.73
C THR A 9 35.23 -19.43 -29.05
N ASN A 10 36.56 -19.27 -29.06
CA ASN A 10 37.46 -20.22 -28.40
C ASN A 10 37.32 -20.16 -26.86
N PHE A 11 37.13 -18.97 -26.29
CA PHE A 11 36.85 -18.81 -24.86
C PHE A 11 35.52 -19.43 -24.44
N GLU A 12 34.45 -19.26 -25.23
CA GLU A 12 33.15 -19.87 -24.94
C GLU A 12 33.21 -21.41 -25.00
N GLU A 13 33.99 -21.98 -25.92
CA GLU A 13 34.22 -23.43 -26.00
C GLU A 13 34.99 -23.97 -24.79
N GLU A 14 36.01 -23.25 -24.32
CA GLU A 14 36.78 -23.60 -23.11
C GLU A 14 35.92 -23.54 -21.84
N GLU A 15 35.09 -22.51 -21.69
CA GLU A 15 34.14 -22.39 -20.57
C GLU A 15 33.12 -23.53 -20.57
N ASN A 16 32.56 -23.86 -21.73
CA ASN A 16 31.60 -24.95 -21.89
C ASN A 16 32.24 -26.32 -21.60
N PHE A 17 33.50 -26.53 -21.99
CA PHE A 17 34.23 -27.73 -21.64
C PHE A 17 34.36 -27.88 -20.12
N LEU A 18 34.75 -26.82 -19.41
CA LEU A 18 34.86 -26.84 -17.94
C LEU A 18 33.52 -27.12 -17.27
N ILE A 19 32.44 -26.50 -17.76
CA ILE A 19 31.07 -26.75 -17.27
C ILE A 19 30.69 -28.23 -17.45
N SER A 20 30.97 -28.82 -18.60
CA SER A 20 30.68 -30.23 -18.87
C SER A 20 31.45 -31.18 -17.93
N ARG A 21 32.69 -30.81 -17.56
CA ARG A 21 33.51 -31.57 -16.61
C ARG A 21 32.97 -31.46 -15.19
N ILE A 22 32.56 -30.28 -14.75
CA ILE A 22 31.94 -30.08 -13.44
C ILE A 22 30.66 -30.92 -13.33
N GLN A 23 29.79 -30.88 -14.34
CA GLN A 23 28.52 -31.62 -14.33
C GLN A 23 28.72 -33.14 -14.31
N SER A 24 29.60 -33.67 -15.15
CA SER A 24 29.86 -35.12 -15.20
C SER A 24 30.54 -35.67 -13.95
N THR A 25 31.33 -34.84 -13.26
CA THR A 25 32.01 -35.25 -12.02
C THR A 25 31.17 -35.05 -10.77
N SER A 26 30.17 -34.15 -10.79
CA SER A 26 29.27 -33.91 -9.64
C SER A 26 28.54 -35.17 -9.16
N GLU A 27 28.12 -36.05 -10.08
CA GLU A 27 27.42 -37.28 -9.73
C GLU A 27 28.34 -38.44 -9.33
N THR A 28 29.60 -38.43 -9.78
CA THR A 28 30.53 -39.56 -9.63
C THR A 28 31.56 -39.37 -8.54
N ASP A 29 32.13 -38.16 -8.42
CA ASP A 29 33.11 -37.80 -7.39
C ASP A 29 32.97 -36.31 -7.00
N PRO A 30 32.36 -36.01 -5.84
CA PRO A 30 32.15 -34.63 -5.40
C PRO A 30 33.47 -33.90 -5.09
N VAL A 31 34.53 -34.60 -4.70
CA VAL A 31 35.84 -33.97 -4.43
C VAL A 31 36.48 -33.53 -5.74
N GLN A 32 36.41 -34.38 -6.76
CA GLN A 32 36.89 -34.04 -8.10
C GLN A 32 36.10 -32.88 -8.71
N SER A 33 34.76 -32.87 -8.52
CA SER A 33 33.91 -31.74 -8.92
C SER A 33 34.39 -30.43 -8.30
N LYS A 34 34.66 -30.40 -6.98
CA LYS A 34 35.19 -29.21 -6.29
C LYS A 34 36.55 -28.76 -6.81
N CYS A 35 37.45 -29.68 -7.15
CA CYS A 35 38.71 -29.34 -7.80
C CYS A 35 38.49 -28.65 -9.15
N TRP A 36 37.56 -29.15 -9.97
CA TRP A 36 37.20 -28.52 -11.26
C TRP A 36 36.54 -27.15 -11.07
N GLN A 37 35.69 -27.00 -10.06
CA GLN A 37 35.07 -25.72 -9.71
C GLN A 37 36.12 -24.66 -9.32
N LEU A 38 37.07 -25.01 -8.44
CA LEU A 38 38.17 -24.14 -8.05
C LEU A 38 39.06 -23.79 -9.25
N PHE A 39 39.35 -24.76 -10.10
CA PHE A 39 40.12 -24.56 -11.32
C PHE A 39 39.42 -23.58 -12.27
N ALA A 40 38.14 -23.79 -12.56
CA ALA A 40 37.34 -22.91 -13.41
C ALA A 40 37.27 -21.48 -12.86
N LYS A 41 37.10 -21.33 -11.53
CA LYS A 41 37.11 -20.03 -10.84
C LYS A 41 38.47 -19.33 -10.93
N SER A 42 39.58 -20.09 -10.91
CA SER A 42 40.92 -19.53 -11.03
C SER A 42 41.24 -19.03 -12.44
N LEU A 43 40.74 -19.74 -13.46
CA LEU A 43 40.95 -19.36 -14.86
C LEU A 43 40.04 -18.23 -15.31
N TYR A 44 38.77 -18.26 -14.90
CA TYR A 44 37.75 -17.31 -15.34
C TYR A 44 36.95 -16.73 -14.16
N PRO A 45 37.61 -15.99 -13.23
CA PRO A 45 36.96 -15.45 -12.03
C PRO A 45 35.85 -14.44 -12.34
N GLN A 46 35.82 -13.88 -13.55
CA GLN A 46 34.86 -12.88 -13.96
C GLN A 46 33.75 -13.42 -14.89
N SER A 47 33.84 -14.67 -15.34
CA SER A 47 32.87 -15.24 -16.28
C SER A 47 31.52 -15.50 -15.61
N PRO A 48 30.42 -14.87 -16.07
CA PRO A 48 29.10 -15.09 -15.51
C PRO A 48 28.59 -16.51 -15.76
N THR A 49 28.97 -17.15 -16.88
CA THR A 49 28.56 -18.52 -17.24
C THR A 49 29.07 -19.54 -16.22
N ILE A 50 30.34 -19.42 -15.85
CA ILE A 50 30.97 -20.28 -14.85
C ILE A 50 30.39 -20.00 -13.47
N ILE A 51 30.27 -18.72 -13.07
CA ILE A 51 29.68 -18.35 -11.77
C ILE A 51 28.25 -18.92 -11.64
N HIS A 52 27.47 -18.89 -12.73
CA HIS A 52 26.12 -19.45 -12.74
C HIS A 52 26.11 -20.96 -12.52
N GLN A 53 27.05 -21.68 -13.14
CA GLN A 53 27.20 -23.11 -12.90
C GLN A 53 27.66 -23.41 -11.47
N LEU A 54 28.60 -22.64 -10.92
CA LEU A 54 29.05 -22.77 -9.52
C LEU A 54 27.89 -22.54 -8.55
N TYR A 55 27.05 -21.52 -8.80
CA TYR A 55 25.83 -21.28 -8.03
C TYR A 55 24.89 -22.48 -8.05
N LYS A 56 24.63 -23.08 -9.23
CA LYS A 56 23.75 -24.25 -9.34
C LYS A 56 24.24 -25.46 -8.56
N GLU A 57 25.55 -25.72 -8.58
CA GLU A 57 26.12 -26.81 -7.79
C GLU A 57 26.06 -26.51 -6.28
N ALA A 58 26.44 -25.31 -5.85
CA ALA A 58 26.30 -24.90 -4.44
C ALA A 58 24.85 -24.96 -3.96
N TYR A 59 23.89 -24.60 -4.82
CA TYR A 59 22.46 -24.68 -4.52
C TYR A 59 21.99 -26.14 -4.33
N LYS A 60 22.49 -27.09 -5.14
CA LYS A 60 22.22 -28.53 -4.96
C LYS A 60 22.83 -29.06 -3.67
N GLU A 61 24.04 -28.62 -3.33
CA GLU A 61 24.74 -28.99 -2.09
C GLU A 61 24.11 -28.36 -0.84
N LYS A 62 23.21 -27.37 -1.00
CA LYS A 62 22.63 -26.56 0.06
C LYS A 62 23.68 -25.79 0.89
N ASP A 63 24.76 -25.35 0.26
CA ASP A 63 25.75 -24.49 0.91
C ASP A 63 25.31 -23.04 0.88
N LEU A 64 24.80 -22.55 2.01
CA LEU A 64 24.27 -21.19 2.14
C LEU A 64 25.33 -20.10 1.84
N ASN A 65 26.57 -20.31 2.28
CA ASN A 65 27.62 -19.28 2.20
C ASN A 65 28.10 -19.14 0.76
N GLU A 66 28.36 -20.26 0.09
CA GLU A 66 28.79 -20.24 -1.31
C GLU A 66 27.65 -19.81 -2.23
N SER A 67 26.43 -20.32 -2.03
CA SER A 67 25.26 -19.94 -2.82
C SER A 67 24.97 -18.44 -2.74
N SER A 68 24.98 -17.84 -1.55
CA SER A 68 24.73 -16.40 -1.39
C SER A 68 25.82 -15.54 -2.03
N GLN A 69 27.09 -15.93 -1.90
CA GLN A 69 28.20 -15.22 -2.56
C GLN A 69 28.11 -15.26 -4.08
N TYR A 70 27.88 -16.44 -4.66
CA TYR A 70 27.76 -16.57 -6.11
C TYR A 70 26.51 -15.87 -6.64
N PHE A 71 25.38 -16.01 -5.94
CA PHE A 71 24.15 -15.33 -6.29
C PHE A 71 24.31 -13.80 -6.29
N GLY A 72 24.96 -13.24 -5.26
CA GLY A 72 25.27 -11.81 -5.21
C GLY A 72 26.13 -11.34 -6.39
N GLN A 73 27.12 -12.13 -6.80
CA GLN A 73 27.94 -11.82 -7.98
C GLN A 73 27.17 -11.92 -9.29
N LEU A 74 26.24 -12.88 -9.41
CA LEU A 74 25.39 -13.04 -10.60
C LEU A 74 24.50 -11.83 -10.81
N ILE A 75 23.90 -11.31 -9.74
CA ILE A 75 23.04 -10.12 -9.81
C ILE A 75 23.80 -8.90 -10.32
N GLU A 76 25.09 -8.77 -10.03
CA GLU A 76 25.89 -7.65 -10.53
C GLU A 76 26.28 -7.78 -12.00
N LYS A 77 26.41 -9.02 -12.50
CA LYS A 77 27.02 -9.30 -13.80
C LYS A 77 26.03 -9.69 -14.89
N LEU A 78 25.01 -10.49 -14.55
CA LEU A 78 24.08 -11.06 -15.53
C LEU A 78 22.67 -11.22 -14.93
N PRO A 79 21.85 -10.17 -14.97
CA PRO A 79 20.49 -10.19 -14.41
C PRO A 79 19.58 -11.23 -15.07
N ASP A 80 19.72 -11.43 -16.38
CA ASP A 80 18.80 -12.26 -17.18
C ASP A 80 18.83 -13.74 -16.78
N SER A 81 20.01 -14.27 -16.40
CA SER A 81 20.16 -15.67 -16.01
C SER A 81 19.50 -16.03 -14.68
N VAL A 82 19.16 -15.01 -13.87
CA VAL A 82 18.64 -15.17 -12.50
C VAL A 82 17.12 -15.02 -12.44
N SER A 83 16.45 -14.91 -13.59
CA SER A 83 15.02 -14.58 -13.67
C SER A 83 14.11 -15.60 -12.95
N GLU A 84 14.45 -16.88 -12.98
CA GLU A 84 13.65 -17.93 -12.32
C GLU A 84 13.87 -17.95 -10.81
N GLU A 85 15.11 -17.68 -10.37
CA GLU A 85 15.44 -17.51 -8.96
C GLU A 85 14.75 -16.27 -8.38
N LEU A 86 14.68 -15.17 -9.15
CA LEU A 86 13.94 -13.96 -8.74
C LEU A 86 12.45 -14.26 -8.52
N LYS A 87 11.82 -15.02 -9.42
CA LYS A 87 10.42 -15.46 -9.24
C LYS A 87 10.28 -16.34 -7.99
N SER A 88 11.20 -17.28 -7.80
CA SER A 88 11.21 -18.17 -6.63
C SER A 88 11.38 -17.42 -5.32
N ILE A 89 12.24 -16.38 -5.29
CA ILE A 89 12.39 -15.48 -4.14
C ILE A 89 11.06 -14.76 -3.87
N VAL A 90 10.47 -14.14 -4.89
CA VAL A 90 9.18 -13.45 -4.76
C VAL A 90 8.10 -14.37 -4.20
N GLU A 91 7.96 -15.58 -4.75
CA GLU A 91 7.00 -16.58 -4.28
C GLU A 91 7.25 -17.01 -2.82
N ALA A 92 8.53 -17.21 -2.45
CA ALA A 92 8.92 -17.53 -1.08
C ALA A 92 8.58 -16.39 -0.10
N LEU A 93 8.78 -15.14 -0.53
CA LEU A 93 8.48 -13.94 0.24
C LEU A 93 6.96 -13.73 0.39
N HIS A 94 6.16 -14.03 -0.62
CA HIS A 94 4.69 -13.98 -0.55
C HIS A 94 4.10 -15.07 0.36
N SER A 95 4.58 -16.31 0.21
CA SER A 95 4.06 -17.47 0.94
C SER A 95 4.55 -17.55 2.39
N ASN A 96 5.50 -16.69 2.78
CA ASN A 96 6.27 -16.81 4.02
C ASN A 96 6.90 -18.19 4.21
N SER A 97 7.10 -18.95 3.13
CA SER A 97 7.67 -20.30 3.22
C SER A 97 9.13 -20.26 3.64
N GLU A 98 9.53 -21.19 4.48
CA GLU A 98 10.94 -21.46 4.80
C GLU A 98 11.54 -22.29 3.66
N SER A 99 11.94 -21.59 2.60
CA SER A 99 12.63 -22.19 1.46
C SER A 99 14.10 -21.81 1.48
N PHE A 100 14.96 -22.71 0.99
CA PHE A 100 16.40 -22.47 0.95
C PHE A 100 16.76 -21.21 0.15
N ILE A 101 15.98 -20.87 -0.90
CA ILE A 101 16.17 -19.63 -1.66
C ILE A 101 15.88 -18.37 -0.82
N LYS A 102 14.95 -18.44 0.14
CA LYS A 102 14.71 -17.37 1.10
C LYS A 102 15.87 -17.22 2.08
N GLU A 103 16.43 -18.34 2.57
CA GLU A 103 17.63 -18.30 3.41
C GLU A 103 18.81 -17.66 2.66
N ILE A 104 19.02 -18.03 1.39
CA ILE A 104 20.03 -17.40 0.53
C ILE A 104 19.78 -15.90 0.46
N PHE A 105 18.54 -15.48 0.16
CA PHE A 105 18.18 -14.07 0.09
C PHE A 105 18.47 -13.35 1.42
N ASP A 106 18.07 -13.93 2.56
CA ASP A 106 18.28 -13.36 3.89
C ASP A 106 19.77 -13.24 4.26
N HIS A 107 20.63 -14.11 3.73
CA HIS A 107 22.08 -14.05 3.93
C HIS A 107 22.79 -13.01 3.04
N LEU A 108 22.12 -12.44 2.03
CA LEU A 108 22.73 -11.45 1.15
C LEU A 108 22.99 -10.11 1.86
N PRO A 109 24.03 -9.36 1.44
CA PRO A 109 24.20 -7.97 1.85
C PRO A 109 23.00 -7.12 1.43
N ASP A 110 22.64 -6.13 2.25
CA ASP A 110 21.46 -5.28 2.02
C ASP A 110 21.48 -4.54 0.68
N THR A 111 22.68 -4.17 0.22
CA THR A 111 22.89 -3.55 -1.10
C THR A 111 22.49 -4.48 -2.23
N VAL A 112 22.77 -5.78 -2.10
CA VAL A 112 22.42 -6.81 -3.08
C VAL A 112 20.94 -7.14 -2.98
N LYS A 113 20.38 -7.29 -1.76
CA LYS A 113 18.93 -7.46 -1.54
C LYS A 113 18.13 -6.36 -2.22
N CYS A 114 18.54 -5.10 -2.05
CA CYS A 114 17.91 -3.98 -2.75
C CYS A 114 17.95 -4.18 -4.27
N LYS A 115 19.10 -4.56 -4.86
CA LYS A 115 19.20 -4.82 -6.31
C LYS A 115 18.29 -5.95 -6.77
N VAL A 116 18.23 -7.08 -6.04
CA VAL A 116 17.32 -8.21 -6.28
C VAL A 116 15.89 -7.69 -6.39
N MET A 117 15.48 -6.90 -5.39
CA MET A 117 14.13 -6.37 -5.27
C MET A 117 13.81 -5.42 -6.42
N LEU A 118 14.73 -4.51 -6.77
CA LEU A 118 14.56 -3.62 -7.91
C LEU A 118 14.39 -4.40 -9.23
N MET A 119 15.21 -5.42 -9.46
CA MET A 119 15.09 -6.28 -10.64
C MET A 119 13.77 -7.06 -10.68
N ALA A 120 13.32 -7.58 -9.53
CA ALA A 120 12.04 -8.25 -9.44
C ALA A 120 10.87 -7.29 -9.75
N THR A 121 10.92 -6.05 -9.26
CA THR A 121 9.88 -5.04 -9.55
C THR A 121 9.92 -4.56 -11.01
N SER A 122 11.09 -4.44 -11.64
CA SER A 122 11.19 -4.01 -13.05
C SER A 122 10.68 -5.07 -14.02
N ASN A 123 10.79 -6.34 -13.65
CA ASN A 123 10.33 -7.47 -14.45
C ASN A 123 8.85 -7.82 -14.20
N ALA A 124 8.13 -7.00 -13.43
CA ALA A 124 6.73 -7.22 -13.14
C ALA A 124 5.87 -7.13 -14.43
N PRO A 125 4.91 -8.04 -14.64
CA PRO A 125 4.13 -8.11 -15.88
C PRO A 125 3.11 -6.98 -16.03
N CYS A 126 2.74 -6.31 -14.93
CA CYS A 126 1.74 -5.24 -14.92
C CYS A 126 1.94 -4.30 -13.73
N ILE A 127 1.27 -3.13 -13.78
CA ILE A 127 1.34 -2.10 -12.73
C ILE A 127 0.87 -2.64 -11.37
N ALA A 128 -0.16 -3.49 -11.37
CA ALA A 128 -0.67 -4.13 -10.16
C ALA A 128 0.41 -4.99 -9.49
N ALA A 129 0.99 -5.93 -10.24
CA ALA A 129 2.07 -6.79 -9.75
C ALA A 129 3.30 -5.97 -9.33
N HIS A 130 3.64 -4.93 -10.08
CA HIS A 130 4.72 -4.02 -9.70
C HIS A 130 4.49 -3.39 -8.32
N CYS A 131 3.31 -2.79 -8.12
CA CYS A 131 2.97 -2.14 -6.86
C CYS A 131 2.90 -3.16 -5.70
N GLU A 132 2.32 -4.34 -5.93
CA GLU A 132 2.25 -5.40 -4.92
C GLU A 132 3.64 -5.84 -4.46
N LEU A 133 4.57 -6.03 -5.40
CA LEU A 133 5.96 -6.37 -5.08
C LEU A 133 6.65 -5.25 -4.31
N VAL A 134 6.51 -3.99 -4.73
CA VAL A 134 7.09 -2.85 -4.01
C VAL A 134 6.55 -2.79 -2.57
N LEU A 135 5.26 -3.02 -2.36
CA LEU A 135 4.65 -3.00 -1.02
C LEU A 135 5.09 -4.21 -0.17
N LEU A 136 5.22 -5.40 -0.75
CA LEU A 136 5.78 -6.58 -0.07
C LEU A 136 7.20 -6.30 0.43
N PHE A 137 8.01 -5.73 -0.45
CA PHE A 137 9.38 -5.34 -0.20
C PHE A 137 9.51 -4.28 0.88
N LEU A 138 8.61 -3.29 0.89
CA LEU A 138 8.54 -2.27 1.93
C LEU A 138 8.22 -2.87 3.31
N LYS A 139 7.34 -3.88 3.37
CA LYS A 139 6.99 -4.58 4.63
C LYS A 139 8.17 -5.35 5.20
N GLN A 140 8.95 -6.00 4.32
CA GLN A 140 10.04 -6.86 4.75
C GLN A 140 11.31 -6.09 5.08
N MET A 141 11.62 -5.04 4.33
CA MET A 141 12.81 -4.24 4.52
C MET A 141 12.52 -2.76 4.27
N PRO A 142 12.26 -1.95 5.33
CA PRO A 142 12.05 -0.52 5.20
C PRO A 142 13.39 0.19 4.91
N TYR A 143 13.92 0.01 3.71
CA TYR A 143 15.21 0.57 3.30
C TYR A 143 15.07 1.96 2.69
N PRO A 144 15.96 2.91 3.07
CA PRO A 144 15.98 4.25 2.48
C PRO A 144 16.16 4.27 0.96
N LYS A 145 16.80 3.25 0.40
CA LYS A 145 17.11 3.17 -1.03
C LYS A 145 15.92 2.74 -1.89
N LEU A 146 14.85 2.20 -1.29
CA LEU A 146 13.62 1.84 -2.02
C LEU A 146 12.69 3.04 -2.24
N HIS A 147 13.01 4.21 -1.68
CA HIS A 147 12.13 5.38 -1.70
C HIS A 147 11.72 5.83 -3.09
N GLU A 148 12.66 5.91 -4.04
CA GLU A 148 12.36 6.38 -5.39
C GLU A 148 11.28 5.52 -6.07
N HIS A 149 11.25 4.22 -5.77
CA HIS A 149 10.26 3.30 -6.31
C HIS A 149 8.93 3.35 -5.53
N VAL A 150 8.98 3.61 -4.23
CA VAL A 150 7.79 3.72 -3.37
C VAL A 150 7.02 5.02 -3.64
N TYR A 151 7.70 6.14 -3.93
CA TYR A 151 7.07 7.43 -4.23
C TYR A 151 6.05 7.33 -5.37
N ASN A 152 6.34 6.49 -6.36
CA ASN A 152 5.50 6.32 -7.55
C ASN A 152 4.37 5.31 -7.35
N VAL A 153 4.31 4.56 -6.24
CA VAL A 153 3.26 3.54 -6.03
C VAL A 153 1.88 4.19 -5.95
N ILE A 154 1.74 5.28 -5.20
CA ILE A 154 0.45 5.97 -5.06
C ILE A 154 0.00 6.52 -6.42
N ASP A 155 0.88 7.23 -7.14
CA ASP A 155 0.54 7.81 -8.43
C ASP A 155 0.26 6.76 -9.50
N SER A 156 1.00 5.64 -9.49
CA SER A 156 0.78 4.51 -10.39
C SER A 156 -0.58 3.85 -10.12
N LEU A 157 -0.95 3.68 -8.85
CA LEU A 157 -2.25 3.14 -8.45
C LEU A 157 -3.41 4.06 -8.85
N LEU A 158 -3.27 5.36 -8.62
CA LEU A 158 -4.26 6.36 -9.02
C LEU A 158 -4.42 6.40 -10.54
N SER A 159 -3.31 6.38 -11.27
CA SER A 159 -3.30 6.40 -12.74
C SER A 159 -3.90 5.12 -13.33
N ALA A 160 -3.57 3.96 -12.76
CA ALA A 160 -4.13 2.67 -13.19
C ALA A 160 -5.63 2.59 -12.92
N GLU A 161 -6.08 3.11 -11.77
CA GLU A 161 -7.50 3.22 -11.47
C GLU A 161 -8.22 4.11 -12.49
N GLU A 162 -7.71 5.31 -12.78
CA GLU A 162 -8.31 6.23 -13.74
C GLU A 162 -8.36 5.63 -15.15
N ALA A 163 -7.27 4.98 -15.58
CA ALA A 163 -7.19 4.29 -16.86
C ALA A 163 -8.18 3.12 -16.98
N SER A 164 -8.46 2.43 -15.87
CA SER A 164 -9.42 1.32 -15.84
C SER A 164 -10.87 1.76 -16.03
N LYS A 165 -11.17 3.06 -15.87
CA LYS A 165 -12.52 3.66 -16.00
C LYS A 165 -13.59 2.95 -15.18
N ILE A 166 -13.22 2.31 -14.07
CA ILE A 166 -14.15 1.63 -13.18
C ILE A 166 -14.94 2.70 -12.42
N PRO A 167 -16.28 2.80 -12.60
CA PRO A 167 -17.09 3.85 -11.98
C PRO A 167 -17.39 3.57 -10.50
N ILE A 168 -17.01 2.39 -10.01
CA ILE A 168 -17.33 1.90 -8.67
C ILE A 168 -16.11 2.10 -7.76
N PRO A 169 -16.29 2.68 -6.55
CA PRO A 169 -15.19 2.89 -5.61
C PRO A 169 -14.54 1.59 -5.11
N VAL A 170 -15.28 0.48 -5.11
CA VAL A 170 -14.77 -0.85 -4.71
C VAL A 170 -14.12 -1.51 -5.92
N ASN A 171 -12.80 -1.36 -6.03
CA ASN A 171 -12.01 -1.98 -7.08
C ASN A 171 -10.64 -2.42 -6.53
N TYR A 172 -9.94 -3.25 -7.31
CA TYR A 172 -8.65 -3.82 -6.91
C TYR A 172 -7.58 -2.75 -6.64
N TYR A 173 -7.44 -1.74 -7.51
CA TYR A 173 -6.45 -0.68 -7.33
C TYR A 173 -6.73 0.17 -6.09
N ARG A 174 -8.00 0.51 -5.84
CA ARG A 174 -8.39 1.27 -4.65
C ARG A 174 -8.23 0.44 -3.38
N LYS A 175 -8.53 -0.86 -3.41
CA LYS A 175 -8.23 -1.75 -2.28
C LYS A 175 -6.73 -1.74 -1.98
N MET A 176 -5.88 -1.96 -2.97
CA MET A 176 -4.42 -1.98 -2.76
C MET A 176 -3.90 -0.61 -2.28
N LEU A 177 -4.45 0.49 -2.79
CA LEU A 177 -4.12 1.83 -2.30
C LEU A 177 -4.49 1.99 -0.82
N VAL A 178 -5.74 1.69 -0.46
CA VAL A 178 -6.32 2.04 0.84
C VAL A 178 -5.92 1.05 1.94
N CYS A 179 -5.93 -0.25 1.64
CA CYS A 179 -5.69 -1.30 2.62
C CYS A 179 -4.22 -1.67 2.75
N ASP A 180 -3.43 -1.54 1.67
CA ASP A 180 -2.04 -1.99 1.65
C ASP A 180 -1.05 -0.82 1.60
N ALA A 181 -1.19 0.09 0.63
CA ALA A 181 -0.20 1.14 0.39
C ALA A 181 -0.23 2.25 1.45
N LEU A 182 -1.39 2.88 1.68
CA LEU A 182 -1.50 4.02 2.61
C LEU A 182 -1.05 3.66 4.03
N PRO A 183 -1.49 2.54 4.64
CA PRO A 183 -1.09 2.21 6.01
C PRO A 183 0.42 2.03 6.17
N LEU A 184 1.11 1.50 5.15
CA LEU A 184 2.56 1.29 5.19
C LEU A 184 3.33 2.59 4.95
N ILE A 185 2.97 3.32 3.89
CA ILE A 185 3.68 4.52 3.47
C ILE A 185 3.56 5.62 4.55
N LEU A 186 2.40 5.74 5.20
CA LEU A 186 2.18 6.76 6.24
C LEU A 186 2.94 6.49 7.53
N GLN A 187 3.33 5.24 7.80
CA GLN A 187 4.18 4.91 8.95
C GLN A 187 5.65 5.32 8.71
N MET A 188 6.02 5.57 7.45
CA MET A 188 7.39 5.92 7.10
C MET A 188 7.58 7.44 7.11
N SER A 189 8.49 7.91 7.96
CA SER A 189 8.77 9.34 8.14
C SER A 189 9.35 10.03 6.90
N GLN A 190 9.80 9.24 5.92
CA GLN A 190 10.49 9.73 4.72
C GLN A 190 9.53 10.19 3.62
N PHE A 191 8.24 9.83 3.69
CA PHE A 191 7.22 10.27 2.72
C PHE A 191 6.43 11.41 3.33
N ASP A 192 6.65 12.63 2.87
CA ASP A 192 5.90 13.81 3.29
C ASP A 192 5.05 14.31 2.13
N TYR A 193 3.74 14.06 2.23
CA TYR A 193 2.79 14.48 1.22
C TYR A 193 2.24 15.87 1.57
N LYS A 194 1.80 16.60 0.55
CA LYS A 194 1.08 17.85 0.82
C LYS A 194 -0.27 17.55 1.48
N PRO A 195 -0.73 18.37 2.44
CA PRO A 195 -2.02 18.17 3.10
C PRO A 195 -3.19 18.05 2.11
N GLU A 196 -3.21 18.80 1.00
CA GLU A 196 -4.31 18.69 0.03
C GLU A 196 -4.32 17.36 -0.70
N PHE A 197 -3.15 16.77 -0.96
CA PHE A 197 -3.05 15.45 -1.57
C PHE A 197 -3.51 14.36 -0.61
N MET A 198 -3.12 14.44 0.66
CA MET A 198 -3.60 13.51 1.68
C MET A 198 -5.11 13.59 1.90
N LEU A 199 -5.69 14.78 1.85
CA LEU A 199 -7.14 14.97 1.88
C LEU A 199 -7.85 14.17 0.77
N LYS A 200 -7.32 14.24 -0.45
CA LYS A 200 -7.85 13.47 -1.60
C LYS A 200 -7.72 11.95 -1.39
N LEU A 201 -6.59 11.50 -0.87
CA LEU A 201 -6.35 10.08 -0.60
C LEU A 201 -7.29 9.55 0.48
N LEU A 202 -7.48 10.31 1.56
CA LEU A 202 -8.41 9.95 2.63
C LEU A 202 -9.87 9.99 2.15
N GLN A 203 -10.26 10.93 1.29
CA GLN A 203 -11.59 10.93 0.68
C GLN A 203 -11.85 9.64 -0.12
N LYS A 204 -10.87 9.19 -0.92
CA LYS A 204 -10.95 7.89 -1.63
C LYS A 204 -11.07 6.71 -0.67
N ALA A 205 -10.33 6.72 0.44
CA ALA A 205 -10.42 5.68 1.47
C ALA A 205 -11.81 5.64 2.12
N VAL A 206 -12.34 6.80 2.49
CA VAL A 206 -13.70 6.94 3.03
C VAL A 206 -14.74 6.40 2.07
N GLU A 207 -14.69 6.81 0.80
CA GLU A 207 -15.62 6.35 -0.23
C GLU A 207 -15.56 4.82 -0.42
N PHE A 208 -14.34 4.26 -0.42
CA PHE A 208 -14.10 2.81 -0.50
C PHE A 208 -14.75 2.07 0.67
N TYR A 209 -14.42 2.42 1.92
CA TYR A 209 -14.93 1.73 3.11
C TYR A 209 -16.44 1.87 3.28
N ILE A 210 -17.03 3.05 3.04
CA ILE A 210 -18.49 3.22 3.05
C ILE A 210 -19.13 2.28 2.04
N THR A 211 -18.60 2.22 0.82
CA THR A 211 -19.19 1.37 -0.23
C THR A 211 -19.08 -0.10 0.15
N CYS A 212 -17.95 -0.55 0.72
CA CYS A 212 -17.81 -1.91 1.24
C CYS A 212 -18.80 -2.25 2.36
N ILE A 213 -19.11 -1.29 3.25
CA ILE A 213 -20.01 -1.50 4.39
C ILE A 213 -21.48 -1.52 3.95
N PHE A 214 -21.89 -0.60 3.06
CA PHE A 214 -23.31 -0.38 2.73
C PHE A 214 -23.77 -1.04 1.43
N LYS A 215 -22.86 -1.49 0.56
CA LYS A 215 -23.19 -2.14 -0.71
C LYS A 215 -22.36 -3.42 -0.91
N PRO A 216 -22.73 -4.55 -0.29
CA PRO A 216 -22.18 -5.83 -0.66
C PRO A 216 -22.83 -6.30 -1.98
N SER A 217 -22.35 -5.82 -3.12
CA SER A 217 -22.70 -6.40 -4.43
C SER A 217 -22.16 -7.83 -4.52
N THR A 218 -22.89 -8.73 -5.19
CA THR A 218 -22.50 -10.13 -5.38
C THR A 218 -21.21 -10.32 -6.19
N SER A 219 -20.82 -9.37 -7.05
CA SER A 219 -19.56 -9.39 -7.80
C SER A 219 -18.34 -8.90 -7.00
N ASP A 220 -18.57 -8.05 -5.99
CA ASP A 220 -17.49 -7.40 -5.23
C ASP A 220 -17.16 -8.15 -3.93
N PHE A 221 -17.84 -9.29 -3.73
CA PHE A 221 -17.80 -10.09 -2.51
C PHE A 221 -16.40 -10.63 -2.22
N GLU A 222 -15.58 -10.92 -3.23
CA GLU A 222 -14.19 -11.35 -3.04
C GLU A 222 -13.30 -10.24 -2.46
N ILE A 223 -13.43 -9.02 -3.00
CA ILE A 223 -12.71 -7.84 -2.50
C ILE A 223 -13.21 -7.53 -1.09
N ILE A 224 -14.52 -7.50 -0.87
CA ILE A 224 -15.12 -7.17 0.44
C ILE A 224 -14.73 -8.21 1.51
N ASN A 225 -14.76 -9.51 1.19
CA ASN A 225 -14.33 -10.57 2.12
C ASN A 225 -12.85 -10.46 2.45
N SER A 226 -12.02 -10.08 1.48
CA SER A 226 -10.58 -9.91 1.69
C SER A 226 -10.23 -8.69 2.55
N VAL A 227 -11.16 -7.73 2.75
CA VAL A 227 -10.95 -6.54 3.60
C VAL A 227 -11.08 -6.88 5.10
N ASN A 228 -11.19 -8.16 5.49
CA ASN A 228 -11.31 -8.60 6.90
C ASN A 228 -12.43 -7.85 7.66
N LEU A 229 -13.48 -7.40 6.96
CA LEU A 229 -14.67 -6.83 7.58
C LEU A 229 -15.31 -7.92 8.45
N SER A 230 -15.20 -7.78 9.77
CA SER A 230 -15.57 -8.82 10.70
C SER A 230 -17.08 -9.04 10.71
N SER A 231 -17.53 -10.30 10.63
CA SER A 231 -18.92 -10.68 10.93
C SER A 231 -19.33 -10.44 12.40
N LYS A 232 -18.40 -9.97 13.25
CA LYS A 232 -18.63 -9.67 14.67
C LYS A 232 -18.93 -8.19 14.89
N GLY A 233 -20.09 -7.76 14.41
CA GLY A 233 -20.75 -6.50 14.78
C GLY A 233 -20.35 -5.26 13.95
N PRO A 234 -21.24 -4.26 13.84
CA PRO A 234 -21.08 -3.10 12.97
C PRO A 234 -19.83 -2.25 13.29
N ASN A 235 -19.38 -2.26 14.55
CA ASN A 235 -18.29 -1.40 15.03
C ASN A 235 -16.92 -1.82 14.50
N LYS A 236 -16.71 -3.11 14.22
CA LYS A 236 -15.40 -3.62 13.75
C LYS A 236 -15.14 -3.30 12.28
N ASN A 237 -16.17 -3.00 11.51
CA ASN A 237 -16.05 -2.71 10.09
C ASN A 237 -15.43 -1.33 9.82
N TRP A 238 -15.50 -0.42 10.79
CA TRP A 238 -14.92 0.92 10.72
C TRP A 238 -13.48 0.99 11.23
N GLU A 239 -13.03 -0.02 11.98
CA GLU A 239 -11.71 -0.04 12.63
C GLU A 239 -10.54 0.23 11.65
N PRO A 240 -10.50 -0.34 10.42
CA PRO A 240 -9.42 -0.04 9.49
C PRO A 240 -9.38 1.43 9.06
N LEU A 241 -10.54 2.04 8.81
CA LEU A 241 -10.64 3.45 8.43
C LEU A 241 -10.25 4.37 9.59
N LEU A 242 -10.67 4.06 10.81
CA LEU A 242 -10.31 4.83 12.01
C LEU A 242 -8.79 4.76 12.28
N LYS A 243 -8.17 3.59 12.18
CA LYS A 243 -6.72 3.45 12.28
C LYS A 243 -5.96 4.25 11.22
N LEU A 244 -6.50 4.30 10.00
CA LEU A 244 -5.92 5.12 8.94
C LEU A 244 -6.01 6.62 9.30
N PHE A 245 -7.13 7.09 9.84
CA PHE A 245 -7.27 8.46 10.32
C PHE A 245 -6.33 8.80 11.47
N GLU A 246 -6.21 7.91 12.46
CA GLU A 246 -5.25 8.05 13.55
C GLU A 246 -3.81 8.17 13.02
N THR A 247 -3.43 7.31 12.07
CA THR A 247 -2.09 7.34 11.47
C THR A 247 -1.81 8.69 10.78
N VAL A 248 -2.80 9.23 10.05
CA VAL A 248 -2.67 10.56 9.43
C VAL A 248 -2.62 11.67 10.49
N ALA A 249 -3.46 11.59 11.52
CA ALA A 249 -3.47 12.56 12.62
C ALA A 249 -2.11 12.62 13.33
N ILE A 250 -1.48 11.47 13.58
CA ILE A 250 -0.12 11.38 14.13
C ILE A 250 0.88 12.01 13.15
N ARG A 251 0.82 11.65 11.87
CA ARG A 251 1.79 12.09 10.84
C ARG A 251 1.80 13.61 10.66
N TYR A 252 0.61 14.23 10.68
CA TYR A 252 0.44 15.68 10.52
C TYR A 252 0.38 16.43 11.85
N ARG A 253 0.66 15.75 12.97
CA ARG A 253 0.69 16.34 14.32
C ARG A 253 -0.61 17.07 14.67
N TRP A 254 -1.75 16.48 14.32
CA TRP A 254 -3.04 17.00 14.72
C TRP A 254 -3.19 16.91 16.24
N ASN A 255 -4.07 17.75 16.78
CA ASN A 255 -4.34 17.73 18.21
C ASN A 255 -5.06 16.44 18.58
N ASN A 256 -4.53 15.73 19.58
CA ASN A 256 -5.14 14.51 20.15
C ASN A 256 -5.43 13.42 19.09
N PRO A 257 -4.39 12.83 18.47
CA PRO A 257 -4.56 11.80 17.43
C PRO A 257 -5.29 10.53 17.91
N GLU A 258 -5.18 10.21 19.20
CA GLU A 258 -5.87 9.07 19.84
C GLU A 258 -7.40 9.13 19.68
N MET A 259 -7.95 10.34 19.49
CA MET A 259 -9.37 10.55 19.28
C MET A 259 -9.88 9.99 17.96
N TYR A 260 -9.00 9.75 16.99
CA TYR A 260 -9.34 9.30 15.65
C TYR A 260 -9.29 7.77 15.51
N GLY A 261 -8.77 7.07 16.54
CA GLY A 261 -8.51 5.62 16.52
C GLY A 261 -9.68 4.74 16.96
N SER A 262 -9.37 3.46 17.23
CA SER A 262 -10.34 2.39 17.53
C SER A 262 -11.15 2.56 18.83
N GLU A 263 -10.78 3.50 19.69
CA GLU A 263 -11.51 3.84 20.92
C GLU A 263 -12.38 5.10 20.78
N PHE A 264 -12.82 5.42 19.55
CA PHE A 264 -13.73 6.54 19.30
C PHE A 264 -15.01 6.40 20.14
N ASN A 265 -15.19 7.28 21.12
CA ASN A 265 -16.33 7.28 22.05
C ASN A 265 -17.02 8.65 22.10
N GLU A 266 -18.13 8.76 22.83
CA GLU A 266 -18.86 10.03 22.98
C GLU A 266 -17.99 11.16 23.53
N LYS A 267 -17.03 10.87 24.41
CA LYS A 267 -16.11 11.90 24.94
C LYS A 267 -15.16 12.39 23.85
N SER A 268 -14.63 11.49 23.03
CA SER A 268 -13.83 11.84 21.85
C SER A 268 -14.62 12.74 20.90
N LEU A 269 -15.90 12.42 20.65
CA LEU A 269 -16.81 13.24 19.85
C LEU A 269 -17.01 14.65 20.45
N PHE A 270 -17.32 14.77 21.74
CA PHE A 270 -17.53 16.08 22.38
C PHE A 270 -16.28 16.96 22.34
N GLN A 271 -15.13 16.36 22.60
CA GLN A 271 -13.85 17.06 22.52
C GLN A 271 -13.56 17.50 21.07
N LEU A 272 -13.87 16.66 20.08
CA LEU A 272 -13.69 16.97 18.67
C LEU A 272 -14.65 18.07 18.16
N LEU A 273 -15.90 18.06 18.63
CA LEU A 273 -16.85 19.16 18.44
C LEU A 273 -16.37 20.46 19.10
N SER A 274 -15.70 20.38 20.26
CA SER A 274 -15.12 21.56 20.91
C SER A 274 -13.96 22.16 20.11
N VAL A 275 -13.10 21.31 19.51
CA VAL A 275 -12.02 21.73 18.60
C VAL A 275 -12.60 22.39 17.36
N LEU A 276 -13.64 21.78 16.77
CA LEU A 276 -14.36 22.35 15.63
C LEU A 276 -14.96 23.72 15.95
N LYS A 277 -15.65 23.86 17.08
CA LYS A 277 -16.22 25.14 17.54
C LYS A 277 -15.14 26.19 17.70
N LYS A 278 -14.05 25.87 18.39
CA LYS A 278 -12.92 26.80 18.60
C LYS A 278 -12.31 27.26 17.27
N LYS A 279 -12.12 26.34 16.32
CA LYS A 279 -11.58 26.66 14.99
C LYS A 279 -12.54 27.48 14.14
N ASN A 280 -13.84 27.20 14.23
CA ASN A 280 -14.87 27.96 13.53
C ASN A 280 -14.94 29.41 14.02
N GLU A 281 -14.84 29.64 15.34
CA GLU A 281 -14.78 31.00 15.90
C GLU A 281 -13.52 31.76 15.44
N ILE A 282 -12.37 31.09 15.38
CA ILE A 282 -11.14 31.66 14.84
C ILE A 282 -11.31 32.06 13.37
N LEU A 283 -11.92 31.17 12.56
CA LEU A 283 -12.14 31.40 11.14
C LEU A 283 -13.12 32.55 10.90
N LYS A 284 -14.19 32.63 11.70
CA LYS A 284 -15.17 33.71 11.69
C LYS A 284 -14.52 35.05 12.02
N HIS A 285 -13.68 35.11 13.06
CA HIS A 285 -12.93 36.31 13.43
C HIS A 285 -11.94 36.74 12.33
N MET A 286 -11.32 35.81 11.60
CA MET A 286 -10.45 36.16 10.46
C MET A 286 -11.22 36.73 9.27
N ILE A 287 -12.41 36.18 8.98
CA ILE A 287 -13.30 36.67 7.92
C ILE A 287 -13.83 38.07 8.25
N GLU A 288 -14.25 38.29 9.49
CA GLU A 288 -14.77 39.59 9.95
C GLU A 288 -13.70 40.70 9.90
N ASN A 289 -12.41 40.35 10.01
CA ASN A 289 -11.30 41.29 9.99
C ASN A 289 -10.64 41.47 8.61
N ASN A 290 -11.17 40.88 7.53
CA ASN A 290 -10.60 40.95 6.17
C ASN A 290 -9.09 40.61 6.10
N THR A 291 -8.59 39.78 7.01
CA THR A 291 -7.21 39.30 6.96
C THR A 291 -7.11 38.20 5.90
N THR A 292 -6.13 38.29 5.01
CA THR A 292 -5.83 37.22 4.04
C THR A 292 -5.63 35.92 4.78
N ILE A 293 -6.48 34.93 4.50
CA ILE A 293 -6.39 33.58 5.04
C ILE A 293 -5.02 33.04 4.64
N PRO A 294 -4.11 32.72 5.60
CA PRO A 294 -2.86 32.05 5.25
C PRO A 294 -3.19 30.76 4.49
N GLU A 295 -2.58 30.53 3.33
CA GLU A 295 -2.82 29.31 2.54
C GLU A 295 -2.42 28.03 3.33
N ASP A 296 -1.58 28.18 4.35
CA ASP A 296 -1.13 27.12 5.27
C ASP A 296 -1.85 27.19 6.63
N ILE A 297 -3.18 27.08 6.71
CA ILE A 297 -3.84 26.77 8.00
C ILE A 297 -3.90 25.24 8.18
N PRO A 298 -2.98 24.62 8.95
CA PRO A 298 -3.03 23.18 9.27
C PRO A 298 -4.31 22.75 10.01
N GLY A 299 -5.20 23.70 10.33
CA GLY A 299 -6.48 23.47 10.97
C GLY A 299 -7.66 23.15 10.06
N ILE A 300 -7.64 23.49 8.76
CA ILE A 300 -8.79 23.24 7.85
C ILE A 300 -8.92 21.75 7.54
N ALA A 301 -7.80 21.08 7.24
CA ALA A 301 -7.77 19.63 7.04
C ALA A 301 -8.29 18.91 8.30
N GLU A 302 -7.71 19.22 9.47
CA GLU A 302 -8.14 18.67 10.75
C GLU A 302 -9.64 18.93 10.99
N ALA A 303 -10.17 20.13 10.69
CA ALA A 303 -11.59 20.44 10.82
C ALA A 303 -12.48 19.63 9.86
N PHE A 304 -12.09 19.48 8.59
CA PHE A 304 -12.79 18.63 7.63
C PHE A 304 -12.86 17.18 8.12
N PHE A 305 -11.76 16.64 8.65
CA PHE A 305 -11.73 15.28 9.17
C PHE A 305 -12.51 15.11 10.46
N CYS A 306 -12.50 16.11 11.33
CA CYS A 306 -13.40 16.15 12.47
C CYS A 306 -14.86 16.09 12.01
N LEU A 307 -15.25 16.84 10.98
CA LEU A 307 -16.60 16.76 10.42
C LEU A 307 -16.91 15.38 9.85
N CYS A 308 -15.98 14.77 9.11
CA CYS A 308 -16.13 13.41 8.57
C CYS A 308 -16.33 12.39 9.70
N LEU A 309 -15.48 12.39 10.73
CA LEU A 309 -15.62 11.47 11.86
C LEU A 309 -16.92 11.68 12.63
N THR A 310 -17.29 12.93 12.87
CA THR A 310 -18.57 13.29 13.50
C THR A 310 -19.74 12.74 12.68
N PHE A 311 -19.70 12.94 11.36
CA PHE A 311 -20.69 12.41 10.44
C PHE A 311 -20.75 10.88 10.49
N PHE A 312 -19.61 10.18 10.43
CA PHE A 312 -19.57 8.72 10.49
C PHE A 312 -20.05 8.18 11.82
N TYR A 313 -19.70 8.81 12.94
CA TYR A 313 -20.19 8.42 14.26
C TYR A 313 -21.72 8.53 14.34
N TYR A 314 -22.28 9.66 13.91
CA TYR A 314 -23.73 9.84 13.90
C TYR A 314 -24.42 8.90 12.91
N PHE A 315 -23.81 8.67 11.75
CA PHE A 315 -24.33 7.75 10.75
C PHE A 315 -24.31 6.30 11.26
N GLU A 316 -23.26 5.89 11.96
CA GLU A 316 -23.17 4.59 12.61
C GLU A 316 -24.22 4.45 13.73
N SER A 317 -24.35 5.46 14.60
CA SER A 317 -25.37 5.49 15.65
C SER A 317 -26.77 5.39 15.06
N PHE A 318 -27.04 6.15 14.00
CA PHE A 318 -28.29 6.10 13.24
C PHE A 318 -28.53 4.72 12.62
N ALA A 319 -27.53 4.14 11.96
CA ALA A 319 -27.61 2.79 11.40
C ALA A 319 -27.92 1.76 12.49
N ARG A 320 -27.23 1.81 13.65
CA ARG A 320 -27.54 0.93 14.80
C ARG A 320 -29.00 1.07 15.21
N HIS A 321 -29.54 2.29 15.31
CA HIS A 321 -30.95 2.53 15.70
C HIS A 321 -31.95 2.00 14.67
N ILE A 322 -31.65 2.10 13.37
CA ILE A 322 -32.51 1.56 12.31
C ILE A 322 -32.46 0.02 12.29
N PHE A 323 -31.27 -0.56 12.35
CA PHE A 323 -31.09 -2.00 12.21
C PHE A 323 -31.45 -2.79 13.49
N HIS A 324 -31.42 -2.17 14.67
CA HIS A 324 -31.89 -2.82 15.92
C HIS A 324 -33.41 -3.06 15.91
N LYS A 325 -34.20 -2.31 15.12
CA LYS A 325 -35.65 -2.48 15.02
C LYS A 325 -36.10 -3.74 14.26
N ASN A 326 -35.21 -4.45 13.57
CA ASN A 326 -35.56 -5.72 12.92
C ASN A 326 -35.41 -6.95 13.84
N THR A 327 -34.95 -6.76 15.07
CA THR A 327 -34.86 -7.82 16.08
C THR A 327 -35.23 -7.26 17.45
N SER A 328 -36.44 -7.57 17.89
CA SER A 328 -37.06 -7.33 19.21
C SER A 328 -37.78 -5.98 19.44
N ASN A 329 -39.12 -6.08 19.35
CA ASN A 329 -40.20 -5.47 20.15
C ASN A 329 -40.15 -4.00 20.63
N LEU A 330 -41.30 -3.36 20.43
CA LEU A 330 -41.85 -2.15 21.08
C LEU A 330 -41.26 -1.82 22.46
N PHE A 331 -40.73 -0.60 22.65
CA PHE A 331 -41.36 0.47 23.45
C PHE A 331 -40.49 1.76 23.44
N GLU A 332 -41.22 2.88 23.38
CA GLU A 332 -40.95 4.25 23.85
C GLU A 332 -39.52 4.70 24.15
N GLY A 333 -39.06 5.68 23.36
CA GLY A 333 -37.97 6.58 23.68
C GLY A 333 -37.85 7.65 22.60
N HIS A 334 -38.12 8.91 22.96
CA HIS A 334 -37.96 10.06 22.07
C HIS A 334 -36.49 10.21 21.64
N SER A 335 -36.14 9.74 20.45
CA SER A 335 -34.85 10.03 19.82
C SER A 335 -35.01 11.23 18.90
N SER A 336 -34.79 12.43 19.45
CA SER A 336 -34.62 13.66 18.69
C SER A 336 -33.33 13.57 17.87
N TYR A 337 -33.45 13.62 16.55
CA TYR A 337 -32.33 13.52 15.62
C TYR A 337 -31.54 14.84 15.59
N PHE A 338 -30.41 14.88 16.30
CA PHE A 338 -29.43 15.97 16.22
C PHE A 338 -28.46 15.72 15.06
N LEU A 339 -28.95 15.79 13.82
CA LEU A 339 -28.09 15.70 12.64
C LEU A 339 -28.40 16.89 11.73
N MET A 340 -28.24 18.11 12.26
CA MET A 340 -28.07 19.39 11.53
C MET A 340 -28.19 20.60 12.48
N GLU A 341 -27.31 20.73 13.47
CA GLU A 341 -27.12 22.02 14.17
C GLU A 341 -25.72 22.62 14.00
N GLY A 342 -24.82 21.89 13.32
CA GLY A 342 -23.44 22.35 13.05
C GLY A 342 -23.24 23.12 11.73
N ILE A 343 -24.28 23.24 10.90
CA ILE A 343 -24.21 23.91 9.58
C ILE A 343 -25.31 24.96 9.44
N SER A 344 -25.56 25.75 10.49
CA SER A 344 -26.29 27.00 10.37
C SER A 344 -25.30 28.12 10.03
N VAL A 345 -24.80 28.12 8.80
CA VAL A 345 -24.29 29.35 8.18
C VAL A 345 -25.51 30.28 8.02
N PRO A 346 -25.43 31.58 8.36
CA PRO A 346 -26.55 32.48 8.11
C PRO A 346 -26.88 32.46 6.61
N GLN A 347 -28.11 32.07 6.28
CA GLN A 347 -28.65 31.91 4.91
C GLN A 347 -28.68 33.19 4.05
N ASN A 348 -27.99 34.26 4.45
CA ASN A 348 -28.05 35.56 3.79
C ASN A 348 -26.94 35.82 2.73
N CYS A 349 -26.08 34.85 2.40
CA CYS A 349 -25.03 35.06 1.38
C CYS A 349 -25.11 34.17 0.12
N CYS A 350 -26.06 33.24 0.01
CA CYS A 350 -26.18 32.39 -1.19
C CYS A 350 -27.53 32.53 -1.90
N LEU A 351 -27.82 33.73 -2.41
CA LEU A 351 -28.78 33.90 -3.49
C LEU A 351 -28.27 34.94 -4.48
N LYS A 352 -27.64 34.46 -5.57
CA LYS A 352 -27.94 34.87 -6.95
C LYS A 352 -27.08 34.08 -7.93
N LYS A 353 -27.77 33.39 -8.85
CA LYS A 353 -27.30 32.67 -10.06
C LYS A 353 -27.12 31.15 -9.91
N LEU A 354 -28.25 30.44 -9.79
CA LEU A 354 -28.43 29.21 -10.57
C LEU A 354 -29.53 29.47 -11.61
N GLY A 355 -29.24 29.12 -12.87
CA GLY A 355 -30.10 29.35 -14.03
C GLY A 355 -31.34 28.44 -14.08
N PRO A 356 -32.25 28.69 -15.04
CA PRO A 356 -33.59 28.11 -15.06
C PRO A 356 -33.60 26.75 -15.76
N GLU A 357 -32.90 25.76 -15.21
CA GLU A 357 -33.01 24.37 -15.69
C GLU A 357 -32.97 23.45 -14.48
N LEU A 358 -34.13 23.27 -13.85
CA LEU A 358 -34.54 22.13 -13.01
C LEU A 358 -35.90 22.48 -12.38
N LYS A 359 -36.90 22.64 -13.25
CA LYS A 359 -38.31 22.52 -12.87
C LYS A 359 -38.81 21.22 -13.48
N HIS A 360 -38.79 20.15 -12.70
CA HIS A 360 -39.90 19.22 -12.68
C HIS A 360 -40.00 18.60 -11.29
N GLU A 361 -41.18 18.82 -10.72
CA GLU A 361 -41.68 18.34 -9.45
C GLU A 361 -41.74 16.81 -9.45
N GLU A 362 -41.53 16.18 -8.29
CA GLU A 362 -42.62 15.42 -7.64
C GLU A 362 -42.29 15.07 -6.17
N LYS A 363 -42.93 15.85 -5.30
CA LYS A 363 -43.72 15.44 -4.12
C LYS A 363 -43.18 14.32 -3.23
N GLY A 364 -42.83 14.68 -1.99
CA GLY A 364 -42.58 13.70 -0.94
C GLY A 364 -42.31 14.23 0.46
N ILE A 365 -43.18 15.12 0.96
CA ILE A 365 -43.54 15.31 2.38
C ILE A 365 -42.39 15.61 3.37
N TYR A 366 -42.29 16.89 3.74
CA TYR A 366 -41.60 17.39 4.93
C TYR A 366 -42.47 17.18 6.18
N TYR A 367 -41.87 16.79 7.30
CA TYR A 367 -42.29 17.26 8.62
C TYR A 367 -41.04 17.67 9.42
N PHE A 368 -41.16 18.85 10.02
CA PHE A 368 -40.13 19.69 10.66
C PHE A 368 -39.38 19.04 11.81
#